data_AF-A0A9R0ETT3-F1
#
_entry.id   AF-A0A9R0ETT3-F1
#
_cell.length_a   1.000
_cell.length_b   1.000
_cell.length_c   1.000
_cell.angle_alpha   90.00
_cell.angle_beta   90.00
_cell.angle_gamma   90.00
#
_symmetry.space_group_name_H-M   'P 1'
#
loop_
_entity.id
_entity.type
_entity.pdbx_description
1 polymer ?
#
loop_
_entity_poly.entity_id
_entity_poly.type
_entity_poly.pdbx_seq_one_letter_code
_entity_poly.pdbx_strand_id
1 'polypeptide(L)'
;MSYLYSCGICCGLLSIWGAVQLFFMGICYHLEVVTLLEDVEEEEYEDYDDFIKKTEANYRAVAVNCWVASVIYVILIGVSYWCIVKAKKEMEVEALKLEDDEYVCTPKPPQRMNPKKVK
;
A
#
# COMPACT_ATOMS: atom_id res chain seq x y z
N MET A 1 4.29 -14.55 17.88
CA MET A 1 4.22 -14.39 16.41
C MET A 1 2.89 -13.79 15.92
N SER A 2 1.78 -13.91 16.65
CA SER A 2 0.44 -13.47 16.19
C SER A 2 0.23 -11.95 16.08
N TYR A 3 0.84 -11.14 16.96
CA TYR A 3 0.66 -9.67 16.96
C TYR A 3 1.30 -8.97 15.75
N LEU A 4 2.40 -9.52 15.21
CA LEU A 4 3.08 -9.01 14.02
C LEU A 4 2.23 -9.18 12.75
N TYR A 5 1.53 -10.32 12.64
CA TYR A 5 0.69 -10.62 11.48
C TYR A 5 -0.58 -9.76 11.44
N SER A 6 -1.24 -9.57 12.59
CA SER A 6 -2.39 -8.66 12.69
C SER A 6 -2.02 -7.20 12.41
N CYS A 7 -0.86 -6.75 12.92
CA CYS A 7 -0.35 -5.40 12.63
C CYS A 7 -0.06 -5.22 11.13
N GLY A 8 0.58 -6.20 10.48
CA GLY A 8 0.89 -6.15 9.05
C GLY A 8 -0.34 -6.05 8.15
N ILE A 9 -1.42 -6.75 8.48
CA ILE A 9 -2.69 -6.65 7.74
C ILE A 9 -3.32 -5.28 7.92
N CYS A 10 -3.39 -4.77 9.16
CA CYS A 10 -3.95 -3.44 9.44
C CYS A 10 -3.15 -2.33 8.73
N CYS A 11 -1.81 -2.38 8.79
CA CYS A 11 -0.95 -1.43 8.09
C CYS A 11 -1.11 -1.53 6.57
N GLY A 12 -1.28 -2.73 6.01
CA GLY A 12 -1.56 -2.92 4.59
C GLY A 12 -2.88 -2.29 4.16
N LEU A 13 -3.95 -2.49 4.93
CA LEU A 13 -5.27 -1.91 4.64
C LEU A 13 -5.28 -0.38 4.73
N LEU A 14 -4.66 0.19 5.77
CA LEU A 14 -4.52 1.66 5.90
C LEU A 14 -3.69 2.25 4.76
N SER A 15 -2.64 1.55 4.34
CA SER A 15 -1.79 1.99 3.23
C SER A 15 -2.55 1.98 1.90
N ILE A 16 -3.35 0.94 1.63
CA ILE A 16 -4.22 0.87 0.44
C ILE A 16 -5.24 2.00 0.45
N TRP A 17 -5.91 2.22 1.59
CA TRP A 17 -6.88 3.30 1.76
C TRP A 17 -6.26 4.67 1.48
N GLY A 18 -5.12 4.97 2.10
CA GLY A 18 -4.39 6.23 1.89
C GLY A 18 -3.91 6.41 0.45
N ALA A 19 -3.43 5.33 -0.19
CA ALA A 19 -2.98 5.38 -1.59
C ALA A 19 -4.11 5.77 -2.55
N VAL A 20 -5.30 5.16 -2.37
CA VAL A 20 -6.47 5.43 -3.19
C VAL A 20 -6.97 6.86 -2.97
N GLN A 21 -7.09 7.30 -1.72
CA GLN A 21 -7.54 8.66 -1.40
C GLN A 21 -6.59 9.72 -1.96
N LEU A 22 -5.28 9.57 -1.78
CA LEU A 22 -4.28 10.51 -2.32
C LEU A 22 -4.26 10.53 -3.85
N PHE A 23 -4.48 9.38 -4.49
CA PHE A 23 -4.57 9.30 -5.95
C PHE A 23 -5.77 10.09 -6.48
N PHE A 24 -6.96 9.91 -5.89
CA PHE A 24 -8.15 10.67 -6.26
C PHE A 24 -7.98 12.16 -5.96
N MET A 25 -7.43 12.53 -4.80
CA MET A 25 -7.15 13.94 -4.47
C MET A 25 -6.19 14.56 -5.50
N GLY A 26 -5.12 13.86 -5.89
CA GLY A 26 -4.20 14.35 -6.92
C GLY A 26 -4.89 14.64 -8.26
N ILE A 27 -5.84 13.80 -8.66
CA ILE A 27 -6.67 14.05 -9.85
C ILE A 27 -7.56 15.28 -9.66
N CYS A 28 -8.23 15.41 -8.51
CA CYS A 28 -9.08 16.57 -8.22
C CYS A 28 -8.30 17.89 -8.21
N TYR A 29 -7.09 17.93 -7.62
CA TYR A 29 -6.24 19.13 -7.67
C TYR A 29 -5.75 19.42 -9.09
N HIS A 30 -5.48 18.39 -9.91
CA HIS A 30 -5.10 18.60 -11.31
C HIS A 30 -6.24 19.15 -12.19
N LEU A 31 -7.48 18.91 -11.79
CA LEU A 31 -8.68 19.46 -12.43
C LEU A 31 -9.14 20.79 -11.82
N GLU A 32 -8.37 21.36 -10.88
CA GLU A 32 -8.65 22.66 -10.24
C GLU A 32 -10.09 22.76 -9.68
N VAL A 33 -10.54 21.70 -9.02
CA VAL A 33 -11.91 21.59 -8.51
C VAL A 33 -12.14 22.59 -7.37
N VAL A 34 -13.12 23.48 -7.53
CA VAL A 34 -13.49 24.55 -6.57
C VAL A 34 -13.70 24.08 -5.13
N THR A 35 -14.08 22.83 -4.91
CA THR A 35 -14.25 22.28 -3.55
C THR A 35 -12.96 22.18 -2.75
N LEU A 36 -11.80 22.21 -3.41
CA LEU A 36 -10.46 22.14 -2.80
C LEU A 36 -9.78 23.51 -2.73
N LEU A 37 -10.54 24.59 -2.95
CA LEU A 37 -10.01 25.95 -2.96
C LEU A 37 -9.42 26.36 -1.61
N GLU A 38 -10.04 25.92 -0.51
CA GLU A 38 -9.58 26.19 0.86
C GLU A 38 -8.21 25.55 1.16
N ASP A 39 -7.81 24.50 0.44
CA ASP A 39 -6.51 23.86 0.64
C ASP A 39 -5.36 24.57 -0.12
N VAL A 40 -5.70 25.45 -1.07
CA VAL A 40 -4.73 26.12 -1.95
C VAL A 40 -4.72 27.64 -1.77
N GLU A 41 -5.55 28.15 -0.85
CA GLU A 41 -5.67 29.57 -0.56
C GLU A 41 -4.39 30.12 0.09
N GLU A 42 -3.98 31.30 -0.34
CA GLU A 42 -2.95 32.12 0.30
C GLU A 42 -3.57 33.17 1.23
N GLU A 43 -2.78 33.60 2.22
CA GLU A 43 -3.20 34.60 3.22
C GLU A 43 -3.37 36.01 2.63
N GLU A 44 -2.67 36.35 1.53
CA GLU A 44 -2.67 37.70 0.98
C GLU A 44 -2.63 37.71 -0.56
N TYR A 45 -3.58 38.45 -1.15
CA TYR A 45 -3.69 38.69 -2.58
C TYR A 45 -3.69 40.18 -2.85
N GLU A 46 -2.91 40.63 -3.83
CA GLU A 46 -2.83 42.06 -4.16
C GLU A 46 -4.03 42.51 -5.01
N ASP A 47 -4.42 41.68 -5.99
CA ASP A 47 -5.49 41.95 -6.95
C ASP A 47 -6.18 40.65 -7.39
N TYR A 48 -7.32 40.75 -8.08
CA TYR A 48 -8.04 39.58 -8.61
C TYR A 48 -7.20 38.73 -9.59
N ASP A 49 -6.39 39.38 -10.43
CA ASP A 49 -5.51 38.66 -11.36
C ASP A 49 -4.36 37.93 -10.64
N ASP A 50 -3.90 38.47 -9.51
CA ASP A 50 -2.91 37.81 -8.64
C ASP A 50 -3.52 36.59 -7.97
N PHE A 51 -4.76 36.72 -7.48
CA PHE A 51 -5.54 35.61 -6.93
C PHE A 51 -5.64 34.43 -7.89
N ILE A 52 -6.04 34.66 -9.14
CA ILE A 52 -6.20 33.58 -10.12
C ILE A 52 -4.85 32.89 -10.40
N LYS A 53 -3.77 33.66 -10.62
CA LYS A 53 -2.45 33.10 -10.94
C LYS A 53 -1.85 32.30 -9.79
N LYS A 54 -1.92 32.83 -8.56
CA LYS A 54 -1.41 32.14 -7.37
C LYS A 54 -2.20 30.88 -7.08
N THR A 55 -3.52 30.95 -7.16
CA THR A 55 -4.41 29.80 -6.94
C THR A 55 -4.12 28.68 -7.94
N GLU A 56 -3.99 28.98 -9.23
CA GLU A 56 -3.64 28.00 -10.28
C GLU A 56 -2.26 27.35 -10.00
N ALA A 57 -1.27 28.17 -9.62
CA ALA A 57 0.06 27.68 -9.27
C ALA A 57 0.03 26.76 -8.03
N ASN A 58 -0.78 27.10 -7.03
CA ASN A 58 -0.92 26.33 -5.79
C ASN A 58 -1.67 25.01 -6.02
N TYR A 59 -2.73 25.00 -6.83
CA TYR A 59 -3.37 23.75 -7.28
C TYR A 59 -2.35 22.80 -7.89
N ARG A 60 -1.51 23.30 -8.80
CA ARG A 60 -0.49 22.49 -9.45
C ARG A 60 0.56 21.99 -8.46
N ALA A 61 1.01 22.83 -7.52
CA ALA A 61 1.98 22.45 -6.50
C ALA A 61 1.44 21.34 -5.59
N VAL A 62 0.21 21.49 -5.10
CA VAL A 62 -0.44 20.50 -4.24
C VAL A 62 -0.74 19.21 -5.01
N ALA A 63 -1.21 19.29 -6.26
CA ALA A 63 -1.42 18.12 -7.11
C ALA A 63 -0.15 17.26 -7.25
N VAL A 64 1.00 17.90 -7.49
CA VAL A 64 2.30 17.20 -7.60
C VAL A 64 2.67 16.53 -6.28
N ASN A 65 2.48 17.20 -5.14
CA ASN A 65 2.74 16.63 -3.83
C ASN A 65 1.87 15.40 -3.55
N CYS A 66 0.56 15.47 -3.86
CA CYS A 66 -0.36 14.34 -3.75
C CYS A 66 0.06 13.17 -4.66
N TRP A 67 0.52 13.46 -5.88
CA TRP A 67 0.96 12.43 -6.82
C TRP A 67 2.21 11.71 -6.33
N VAL A 68 3.21 12.45 -5.85
CA VAL A 68 4.44 11.90 -5.26
C VAL A 68 4.10 11.07 -4.02
N ALA A 69 3.23 11.58 -3.14
CA ALA A 69 2.78 10.84 -1.97
C ALA A 69 2.10 9.52 -2.39
N SER A 70 1.17 9.55 -3.35
CA SER A 70 0.52 8.35 -3.87
C SER A 70 1.52 7.29 -4.35
N VAL A 71 2.55 7.70 -5.10
CA VAL A 71 3.63 6.80 -5.56
C VAL A 71 4.40 6.18 -4.38
N ILE A 72 4.74 6.98 -3.35
CA ILE A 72 5.42 6.48 -2.15
C ILE A 72 4.57 5.42 -1.43
N TYR A 73 3.26 5.67 -1.30
CA TYR A 73 2.33 4.71 -0.69
C TYR A 73 2.26 3.40 -1.50
N VAL A 74 2.21 3.47 -2.84
CA VAL A 74 2.23 2.28 -3.71
C VAL A 74 3.53 1.48 -3.52
N ILE A 75 4.69 2.14 -3.40
CA ILE A 75 5.96 1.48 -3.12
C ILE A 75 5.93 0.79 -1.75
N LEU A 76 5.43 1.46 -0.71
CA LEU A 76 5.29 0.87 0.63
C LEU A 76 4.38 -0.36 0.64
N ILE A 77 3.27 -0.33 -0.10
CA ILE A 77 2.39 -1.50 -0.29
C ILE A 77 3.18 -2.63 -0.95
N GLY A 78 3.95 -2.34 -2.01
CA GLY A 78 4.78 -3.33 -2.69
C GLY A 78 5.83 -3.98 -1.78
N VAL A 79 6.53 -3.17 -0.98
CA VAL A 79 7.52 -3.66 0.00
C VAL A 79 6.85 -4.48 1.10
N SER A 80 5.73 -3.99 1.66
CA SER A 80 4.96 -4.71 2.67
C SER A 80 4.46 -6.07 2.15
N TYR A 81 3.91 -6.09 0.93
CA TYR A 81 3.48 -7.32 0.27
C TYR A 81 4.63 -8.30 0.09
N TRP A 82 5.80 -7.82 -0.36
CA TRP A 82 6.99 -8.65 -0.50
C TRP A 82 7.45 -9.25 0.84
N CYS A 83 7.47 -8.45 1.91
CA CYS A 83 7.78 -8.91 3.27
C CYS A 83 6.80 -10.00 3.74
N ILE A 84 5.50 -9.82 3.48
CA ILE A 84 4.46 -10.80 3.87
C ILE A 84 4.65 -12.10 3.08
N VAL A 85 4.87 -12.06 1.76
CA VAL A 85 5.06 -13.26 0.94
C VAL A 85 6.33 -14.01 1.36
N LYS A 86 7.42 -13.29 1.66
CA LYS A 86 8.66 -13.91 2.15
C LYS A 86 8.44 -14.60 3.49
N ALA A 87 7.80 -13.93 4.45
CA ALA A 87 7.47 -14.51 5.75
C ALA A 87 6.57 -15.76 5.62
N LYS A 88 5.58 -15.75 4.70
CA LYS A 88 4.74 -16.91 4.44
C LYS A 88 5.54 -18.11 3.92
N LYS A 89 6.50 -17.88 3.02
CA LYS A 89 7.36 -18.96 2.49
C LYS A 89 8.26 -19.57 3.58
N GLU A 90 8.82 -18.74 4.45
CA GLU A 90 9.66 -19.23 5.56
C GLU A 90 8.85 -20.13 6.52
N MET A 91 7.61 -19.74 6.85
CA MET A 91 6.71 -20.55 7.67
C MET A 91 6.29 -21.87 6.99
N GLU A 92 6.03 -21.87 5.68
CA GLU A 92 5.70 -23.09 4.93
C GLU A 92 6.88 -24.09 4.92
N VAL A 93 8.11 -23.59 4.81
CA VAL A 93 9.33 -24.42 4.83
C VAL A 93 9.59 -25.00 6.22
N GLU A 94 9.35 -24.23 7.29
CA GLU A 94 9.48 -24.72 8.66
C GLU A 94 8.43 -25.78 9.00
N ALA A 95 7.17 -25.59 8.56
CA ALA A 95 6.11 -26.58 8.75
C ALA A 95 6.45 -27.91 8.07
N LEU A 96 6.99 -27.88 6.84
CA LEU A 96 7.42 -29.08 6.12
C LEU A 96 8.58 -29.81 6.81
N LYS A 97 9.56 -29.08 7.36
CA LYS A 97 10.66 -29.69 8.12
C LYS A 97 10.18 -30.38 9.39
N LEU A 98 9.24 -29.75 10.09
CA LEU A 98 8.64 -30.32 11.31
C LEU A 98 7.87 -31.62 10.98
N GLU A 99 7.19 -31.66 9.83
CA GLU A 99 6.48 -32.85 9.33
C GLU A 99 7.45 -34.00 8.95
N ASP A 100 8.61 -33.69 8.35
CA ASP A 100 9.66 -34.67 8.02
C ASP A 100 10.36 -35.23 9.28
N ASP A 101 10.60 -34.40 10.30
CA ASP A 101 11.21 -34.84 11.57
C ASP A 101 10.26 -35.74 12.39
N GLU A 102 8.95 -35.47 12.36
CA GLU A 102 7.93 -36.35 12.95
C GLU A 102 7.87 -37.72 12.25
N TYR A 103 8.15 -37.74 10.94
CA TYR A 103 8.16 -38.93 10.12
C TYR A 103 9.32 -39.92 10.43
N VAL A 104 10.42 -39.44 11.04
CA VAL A 104 11.54 -40.29 11.46
C VAL A 104 11.18 -41.15 12.69
N CYS A 105 10.21 -40.73 13.50
CA CYS A 105 9.82 -41.40 14.74
C CYS A 105 8.60 -42.33 14.60
N THR A 106 7.90 -42.33 13.45
CA THR A 106 6.70 -43.16 13.20
C THR A 106 6.68 -43.74 11.77
N PRO A 107 6.32 -45.01 11.54
CA PRO A 107 6.21 -45.56 10.18
C PRO A 107 5.04 -44.94 9.39
N LYS A 108 5.21 -44.62 8.07
CA LYS A 108 4.17 -43.96 7.21
C LYS A 108 2.85 -44.69 7.21
N PRO A 109 1.73 -43.99 7.48
CA PRO A 109 0.48 -44.31 6.82
C PRO A 109 0.56 -43.91 5.32
N PRO A 110 -0.08 -44.66 4.41
CA PRO A 110 0.04 -44.45 2.97
C PRO A 110 -0.43 -43.05 2.53
N GLN A 111 0.45 -42.32 1.84
CA GLN A 111 0.19 -40.96 1.37
C GLN A 111 -0.75 -40.96 0.14
N ARG A 112 -1.87 -40.23 0.21
CA ARG A 112 -2.66 -39.87 -0.98
C ARG A 112 -1.95 -38.73 -1.72
N MET A 113 -1.60 -38.99 -2.96
CA MET A 113 -0.95 -38.05 -3.87
C MET A 113 -1.83 -36.80 -4.09
N ASN A 114 -1.26 -35.62 -3.83
CA ASN A 114 -1.93 -34.33 -4.04
C ASN A 114 -1.64 -33.84 -5.48
N PRO A 115 -2.65 -33.62 -6.35
CA PRO A 115 -2.46 -33.50 -7.79
C PRO A 115 -1.87 -32.18 -8.31
N LYS A 116 -1.43 -31.24 -7.44
CA LYS A 116 -1.01 -29.89 -7.87
C LYS A 116 0.49 -29.69 -8.16
N LYS A 117 1.29 -30.75 -8.25
CA LYS A 117 2.69 -30.67 -8.72
C LYS A 117 2.89 -31.48 -10.00
N VAL A 118 2.28 -31.05 -11.10
CA VAL A 118 2.74 -31.41 -12.45
C VAL A 118 2.69 -30.14 -13.30
N LYS A 119 3.89 -29.71 -13.73
CA LYS A 119 4.24 -28.68 -14.73
C LYS A 119 3.20 -27.62 -15.09
#